data_AF-A0A7W1JKI5-F1
#
_entry.id   AF-A0A7W1JKI5-F1
#
_cell.length_a   1.000
_cell.length_b   1.000
_cell.length_c   1.000
_cell.angle_alpha   90.00
_cell.angle_beta   90.00
_cell.angle_gamma   90.00
#
_symmetry.space_group_name_H-M   'P 1'
#
loop_
_entity.id
_entity.type
_entity.pdbx_description
1 polymer ?
#
loop_
_entity_poly.entity_id
_entity_poly.type
_entity_poly.pdbx_seq_one_letter_code
_entity_poly.pdbx_strand_id
1 'polypeptide(L)'
;MSRVQLALRVADLEQSVLFYSKLFGVEPAKRRPGYANFAIAEPPLKLVLLEGEAERPTVMDHLGVEVESTGAVDGATHRLKDAGLATFSETDTDCCYALQDKVWVHGPGQEPWEVYVVKAEGSSLENRPADCCTEAGCTSECCGTAADAGERATVGT
;
A
#
# COMPACT_ATOMS: atom_id res chain seq x y z
N MET A 1 2.48 19.40 6.43
CA MET A 1 2.29 19.39 4.98
C MET A 1 2.38 17.98 4.42
N SER A 2 1.31 17.51 3.77
CA SER A 2 1.31 16.23 3.06
C SER A 2 2.12 16.30 1.76
N ARG A 3 2.57 15.14 1.25
CA ARG A 3 3.26 15.02 -0.05
C ARG A 3 2.74 13.84 -0.85
N VAL A 4 2.91 13.92 -2.17
CA VAL A 4 2.60 12.79 -3.06
C VAL A 4 3.65 11.70 -2.87
N GLN A 5 3.22 10.45 -2.92
CA GLN A 5 4.07 9.30 -3.15
C GLN A 5 3.92 8.80 -4.58
N LEU A 6 5.06 8.53 -5.22
CA LEU A 6 5.15 7.79 -6.47
C LEU A 6 5.97 6.54 -6.21
N ALA A 7 5.35 5.36 -6.28
CA ALA A 7 6.05 4.09 -6.23
C ALA A 7 6.21 3.54 -7.65
N LEU A 8 7.45 3.22 -8.02
CA LEU A 8 7.81 2.68 -9.31
C LEU A 8 8.43 1.30 -9.15
N ARG A 9 8.01 0.37 -10.00
CA ARG A 9 8.70 -0.90 -10.18
C ARG A 9 9.72 -0.74 -11.31
N VAL A 10 11.00 -0.83 -10.97
CA VAL A 10 12.13 -0.54 -11.87
C VAL A 10 12.90 -1.82 -12.19
N ALA A 11 13.33 -1.99 -13.43
CA ALA A 11 14.10 -3.17 -13.85
C ALA A 11 15.54 -3.22 -13.29
N ASP A 12 16.12 -2.05 -13.01
CA ASP A 12 17.46 -1.93 -12.45
C ASP A 12 17.43 -0.87 -11.35
N LEU A 13 17.43 -1.33 -10.09
CA LEU A 13 17.37 -0.45 -8.93
C LEU A 13 18.61 0.43 -8.82
N GLU A 14 19.79 -0.11 -9.12
CA GLU A 14 21.06 0.58 -9.00
C GLU A 14 21.15 1.75 -9.99
N GLN A 15 20.83 1.51 -11.26
CA GLN A 15 20.78 2.55 -12.29
C GLN A 15 19.68 3.58 -12.00
N SER A 16 18.52 3.12 -11.51
CA SER A 16 17.42 4.03 -11.15
C SER A 16 17.80 4.95 -9.99
N VAL A 17 18.47 4.43 -8.96
CA VAL A 17 18.99 5.26 -7.86
C VAL A 17 19.94 6.32 -8.39
N LEU A 18 20.90 5.95 -9.23
CA LEU A 18 21.84 6.92 -9.83
C LEU A 18 21.13 7.99 -10.67
N PHE A 19 20.09 7.60 -11.41
CA PHE A 19 19.29 8.53 -12.21
C PHE A 19 18.52 9.51 -11.34
N TYR A 20 17.76 9.02 -10.35
CA TYR A 20 16.93 9.86 -9.49
C TYR A 20 17.76 10.73 -8.53
N SER A 21 18.92 10.27 -8.09
CA SER A 21 19.86 11.11 -7.34
C SER A 21 20.30 12.33 -8.16
N LYS A 22 20.56 12.16 -9.46
CA LYS A 22 20.90 13.28 -10.36
C LYS A 22 19.71 14.17 -10.67
N LEU A 23 18.53 13.58 -10.91
CA LEU A 23 17.32 14.33 -11.27
C LEU A 23 16.89 15.29 -10.16
N PHE A 24 16.93 14.82 -8.91
CA PHE A 24 16.47 15.60 -7.76
C PHE A 24 17.60 16.21 -6.92
N GLY A 25 18.86 15.91 -7.23
CA GLY A 25 20.02 16.45 -6.53
C GLY A 25 20.13 16.01 -5.07
N VAL A 26 19.54 14.87 -4.71
CA VAL A 26 19.53 14.32 -3.34
C VAL A 26 19.77 12.82 -3.38
N GLU A 27 20.43 12.27 -2.37
CA GLU A 27 20.62 10.82 -2.23
C GLU A 27 19.36 10.13 -1.65
N PRO A 28 19.21 8.80 -1.82
CA PRO A 28 18.13 8.06 -1.19
C PRO A 28 18.12 8.27 0.33
N ALA A 29 16.94 8.54 0.90
CA ALA A 29 16.75 8.62 2.34
C ALA A 29 16.82 7.23 3.00
N LYS A 30 16.44 6.18 2.26
CA LYS A 30 16.55 4.78 2.71
C LYS A 30 16.91 3.89 1.54
N ARG A 31 17.76 2.89 1.81
CA ARG A 31 18.18 1.87 0.84
C ARG A 31 18.28 0.50 1.50
N ARG A 32 17.76 -0.53 0.82
CA ARG A 32 17.75 -1.94 1.21
C ARG A 32 17.83 -2.81 -0.05
N PRO A 33 18.15 -4.12 0.05
CA PRO A 33 18.02 -5.02 -1.09
C PRO A 33 16.61 -4.93 -1.70
N GLY A 34 16.53 -4.73 -3.02
CA GLY A 34 15.26 -4.60 -3.74
C GLY A 34 14.44 -3.31 -3.48
N TYR A 35 14.96 -2.36 -2.70
CA TYR A 35 14.19 -1.17 -2.30
C TYR A 35 15.05 0.09 -2.09
N ALA A 36 14.58 1.22 -2.60
CA ALA A 36 15.07 2.53 -2.22
C ALA A 36 13.93 3.53 -2.10
N ASN A 37 14.08 4.55 -1.26
CA ASN A 37 13.20 5.72 -1.31
C ASN A 37 13.96 7.03 -1.17
N PHE A 38 13.38 8.08 -1.74
CA PHE A 38 13.84 9.45 -1.65
C PHE A 38 12.79 10.29 -0.94
N ALA A 39 13.25 11.21 -0.10
CA ALA A 39 12.44 12.25 0.52
C ALA A 39 12.84 13.60 -0.09
N ILE A 40 12.11 14.04 -1.10
CA ILE A 40 12.41 15.26 -1.86
C ILE A 40 11.61 16.41 -1.24
N ALA A 41 12.30 17.50 -0.91
CA ALA A 41 11.69 18.65 -0.26
C ALA A 41 10.97 19.56 -1.27
N GLU A 42 11.56 19.80 -2.44
CA GLU A 42 11.02 20.68 -3.48
C GLU A 42 11.26 20.08 -4.88
N PRO A 43 10.20 19.64 -5.59
CA PRO A 43 8.81 19.58 -5.13
C PRO A 43 8.63 18.53 -3.99
N PRO A 44 7.69 18.72 -3.05
CA PRO A 44 7.41 17.74 -2.00
C PRO A 44 6.99 16.39 -2.60
N LEU A 45 7.89 15.39 -2.53
CA LEU A 45 7.70 14.08 -3.15
C LEU A 45 8.36 12.99 -2.32
N LYS A 46 7.61 11.92 -2.08
CA LYS A 46 8.12 10.62 -1.64
C LYS A 46 8.26 9.74 -2.88
N LEU A 47 9.48 9.54 -3.36
CA LEU A 47 9.73 8.59 -4.45
C LEU A 47 10.13 7.24 -3.85
N VAL A 48 9.43 6.17 -4.23
CA VAL A 48 9.74 4.79 -3.83
C VAL A 48 10.12 4.00 -5.08
N LEU A 49 11.25 3.29 -5.01
CA LEU A 49 11.74 2.41 -6.05
C LEU A 49 11.72 0.99 -5.53
N LEU A 50 10.96 0.14 -6.22
CA LEU A 50 10.85 -1.30 -5.96
C LEU A 50 11.55 -2.02 -7.11
N GLU A 51 12.47 -2.92 -6.78
CA GLU A 51 13.11 -3.76 -7.79
C GLU A 51 12.07 -4.70 -8.43
N GLY A 52 12.03 -4.68 -9.76
CA GLY A 52 11.20 -5.54 -10.58
C GLY A 52 12.03 -6.60 -11.30
N GLU A 53 11.42 -7.20 -12.32
CA GLU A 53 12.13 -8.10 -13.22
C GLU A 53 13.10 -7.31 -14.12
N ALA A 54 14.30 -7.86 -14.31
CA ALA A 54 15.24 -7.34 -15.29
C ALA A 54 14.59 -7.27 -16.69
N GLU A 55 15.02 -6.29 -17.49
CA GLU A 55 14.57 -6.07 -18.88
C GLU A 55 13.09 -5.67 -19.05
N ARG A 56 12.30 -5.58 -17.98
CA ARG A 56 10.96 -5.00 -18.04
C ARG A 56 11.01 -3.47 -18.03
N PRO A 57 10.20 -2.78 -18.85
CA PRO A 57 10.05 -1.33 -18.71
C PRO A 57 9.59 -0.96 -17.30
N THR A 58 10.03 0.20 -16.80
CA THR A 58 9.53 0.74 -15.52
C THR A 58 8.03 0.97 -15.61
N VAL A 59 7.31 0.57 -14.56
CA VAL A 59 5.86 0.77 -14.44
C VAL A 59 5.51 1.43 -13.10
N MET A 60 4.38 2.14 -13.08
CA MET A 60 3.77 2.62 -11.84
C MET A 60 3.29 1.42 -11.04
N ASP A 61 3.76 1.32 -9.79
CA ASP A 61 3.37 0.25 -8.87
C ASP A 61 2.13 0.67 -8.07
N HIS A 62 2.23 1.80 -7.37
CA HIS A 62 1.10 2.46 -6.71
C HIS A 62 1.37 3.94 -6.46
N LEU A 63 0.32 4.66 -6.10
CA LEU A 63 0.36 6.08 -5.76
C LEU A 63 -0.01 6.28 -4.29
N GLY A 64 0.35 7.43 -3.74
CA GLY A 64 -0.12 7.74 -2.40
C GLY A 64 -0.04 9.20 -2.00
N VAL A 65 -0.57 9.47 -0.82
CA VAL A 65 -0.48 10.74 -0.10
C VAL A 65 0.05 10.46 1.30
N GLU A 66 1.31 10.82 1.54
CA GLU A 66 1.92 10.75 2.85
C GLU A 66 1.43 11.94 3.69
N VAL A 67 0.79 11.67 4.82
CA VAL A 67 0.24 12.64 5.76
C VAL A 67 1.00 12.60 7.10
N GLU A 68 0.75 13.60 7.95
CA GLU A 68 1.56 13.83 9.15
C GLU A 68 1.10 13.06 10.40
N SER A 69 -0.08 12.45 10.38
CA SER A 69 -0.63 11.81 11.58
C SER A 69 -1.66 10.73 11.25
N THR A 70 -1.85 9.80 12.19
CA THR A 70 -2.94 8.80 12.15
C THR A 70 -4.30 9.48 12.05
N GLY A 71 -4.54 10.57 12.79
CA GLY A 71 -5.80 11.32 12.70
C GLY A 71 -6.08 11.88 11.30
N ALA A 72 -5.04 12.20 10.51
CA ALA A 72 -5.22 12.59 9.12
C ALA A 72 -5.58 11.40 8.21
N VAL A 73 -5.04 10.21 8.48
CA VAL A 73 -5.43 8.94 7.81
C VAL A 73 -6.89 8.59 8.15
N ASP A 74 -7.30 8.73 9.41
CA ASP A 74 -8.68 8.49 9.84
C ASP A 74 -9.66 9.46 9.16
N GLY A 75 -9.31 10.75 9.12
CA GLY A 75 -10.10 11.76 8.43
C GLY A 75 -10.21 11.49 6.92
N ALA A 76 -9.13 11.04 6.28
CA ALA A 76 -9.16 10.62 4.88
C ALA A 76 -10.05 9.37 4.69
N THR A 77 -9.95 8.38 5.58
CA THR A 77 -10.75 7.17 5.54
C THR A 77 -12.25 7.49 5.61
N HIS A 78 -12.66 8.32 6.56
CA HIS A 78 -14.07 8.72 6.70
C HIS A 78 -14.55 9.44 5.44
N ARG A 79 -13.81 10.45 4.97
CA ARG A 79 -14.16 11.21 3.77
C ARG A 79 -14.29 10.32 2.52
N LEU A 80 -13.41 9.33 2.34
CA LEU A 80 -13.44 8.43 1.19
C LEU A 80 -14.65 7.47 1.27
N LYS A 81 -14.95 6.94 2.45
CA LYS A 81 -16.15 6.10 2.69
C LYS A 81 -17.44 6.89 2.45
N ASP A 82 -17.53 8.11 2.96
CA ASP A 82 -18.70 9.00 2.76
C ASP A 82 -18.92 9.34 1.28
N ALA A 83 -17.83 9.40 0.50
CA ALA A 83 -17.89 9.59 -0.95
C ALA A 83 -18.27 8.32 -1.72
N GLY A 84 -18.54 7.20 -1.04
CA GLY A 84 -18.94 5.93 -1.65
C GLY A 84 -17.80 5.14 -2.27
N LEU A 85 -16.54 5.45 -1.94
CA LEU A 85 -15.39 4.69 -2.42
C LEU A 85 -15.19 3.43 -1.58
N ALA A 86 -14.86 2.32 -2.24
CA ALA A 86 -14.47 1.10 -1.56
C ALA A 86 -13.09 1.30 -0.92
N THR A 87 -13.04 1.34 0.41
CA THR A 87 -11.82 1.55 1.18
C THR A 87 -11.37 0.26 1.86
N PHE A 88 -10.06 0.01 1.89
CA PHE A 88 -9.44 -1.03 2.71
C PHE A 88 -8.42 -0.39 3.66
N SER A 89 -8.63 -0.54 4.97
CA SER A 89 -7.79 0.11 6.00
C SER A 89 -6.87 -0.90 6.65
N GLU A 90 -5.62 -0.49 6.86
CA GLU A 90 -4.60 -1.24 7.59
C GLU A 90 -4.03 -0.36 8.70
N THR A 91 -3.99 -0.88 9.93
CA THR A 91 -3.48 -0.18 11.12
C THR A 91 -2.27 -0.93 11.65
N ASP A 92 -1.26 -0.21 12.13
CA ASP A 92 -0.03 -0.79 12.72
C ASP A 92 0.64 -1.84 11.81
N THR A 93 0.69 -1.57 10.51
CA THR A 93 1.22 -2.50 9.52
C THR A 93 2.68 -2.19 9.22
N ASP A 94 3.56 -3.17 9.43
CA ASP A 94 4.96 -3.13 9.02
C ASP A 94 5.06 -3.45 7.52
N CYS A 95 5.11 -2.41 6.68
CA CYS A 95 5.27 -2.54 5.23
C CYS A 95 6.38 -1.61 4.74
N CYS A 96 7.18 -2.06 3.77
CA CYS A 96 8.30 -1.28 3.21
C CYS A 96 9.28 -0.70 4.25
N TYR A 97 9.56 -1.47 5.31
CA TYR A 97 10.43 -1.08 6.42
C TYR A 97 9.93 0.15 7.19
N ALA A 98 8.61 0.26 7.36
CA ALA A 98 7.96 1.28 8.16
C ALA A 98 6.72 0.72 8.85
N LEU A 99 6.49 1.13 10.09
CA LEU A 99 5.22 0.95 10.77
C LEU A 99 4.27 2.05 10.29
N GLN A 100 3.14 1.67 9.73
CA GLN A 100 2.23 2.61 9.08
C GLN A 100 0.77 2.38 9.48
N ASP A 101 0.00 3.47 9.46
CA ASP A 101 -1.45 3.41 9.29
C ASP A 101 -1.77 3.87 7.87
N LYS A 102 -2.67 3.16 7.19
CA LYS A 102 -3.03 3.48 5.81
C LYS A 102 -4.46 3.10 5.46
N VAL A 103 -4.98 3.81 4.46
CA VAL A 103 -6.22 3.44 3.77
C VAL A 103 -5.97 3.39 2.27
N TRP A 104 -6.41 2.30 1.66
CA TRP A 104 -6.33 2.05 0.22
C TRP A 104 -7.66 2.31 -0.46
N VAL A 105 -7.58 2.86 -1.68
CA VAL A 105 -8.67 2.92 -2.67
C VAL A 105 -8.10 2.61 -4.05
N HIS A 106 -8.95 2.27 -5.00
CA HIS A 106 -8.58 2.13 -6.40
C HIS A 106 -9.29 3.18 -7.25
N GLY A 107 -8.57 3.73 -8.21
CA GLY A 107 -9.19 4.54 -9.24
C GLY A 107 -9.98 3.69 -10.24
N PRO A 108 -10.72 4.34 -11.17
CA PRO A 108 -11.52 3.63 -12.17
C PRO A 108 -10.68 2.70 -13.06
N GLY A 109 -9.40 3.03 -13.27
CA GLY A 109 -8.44 2.23 -14.04
C GLY A 109 -7.75 1.13 -13.23
N GLN A 110 -8.20 0.87 -12.00
CA GLN A 110 -7.58 -0.05 -11.04
C GLN A 110 -6.20 0.37 -10.54
N GLU A 111 -5.81 1.64 -10.73
CA GLU A 111 -4.59 2.15 -10.11
C GLU A 111 -4.77 2.28 -8.59
N PRO A 112 -3.90 1.66 -7.77
CA PRO A 112 -4.01 1.70 -6.32
C PRO A 112 -3.49 3.03 -5.75
N TRP A 113 -4.23 3.55 -4.78
CA TRP A 113 -3.89 4.76 -4.02
C TRP A 113 -3.92 4.47 -2.53
N GLU A 114 -2.88 4.87 -1.80
CA GLU A 114 -2.87 4.90 -0.34
C GLU A 114 -2.85 6.33 0.22
N VAL A 115 -3.56 6.56 1.33
CA VAL A 115 -3.30 7.69 2.22
C VAL A 115 -2.73 7.11 3.51
N TYR A 116 -1.54 7.54 3.90
CA TYR A 116 -0.80 6.86 4.96
C TYR A 116 0.07 7.81 5.79
N VAL A 117 0.45 7.35 6.98
CA VAL A 117 1.46 7.98 7.84
C VAL A 117 2.56 6.98 8.18
N VAL A 118 3.82 7.42 8.19
CA VAL A 118 4.94 6.66 8.76
C VAL A 118 5.02 6.96 10.25
N LYS A 119 4.81 5.96 11.10
CA LYS A 119 4.89 6.09 12.57
C LYS A 119 6.27 5.76 13.11
N ALA A 120 6.93 4.77 12.52
CA ALA A 120 8.27 4.35 12.90
C ALA A 120 8.97 3.65 11.73
N GLU A 121 10.28 3.49 11.85
CA GLU A 121 11.08 2.62 10.99
C GLU A 121 10.76 1.15 11.32
N GLY A 122 10.51 0.34 10.28
CA GLY A 122 10.21 -1.10 10.37
C GLY A 122 11.33 -1.98 9.77
N SER A 123 11.16 -3.30 9.83
CA SER A 123 12.20 -4.28 9.48
C SER A 123 11.89 -5.21 8.30
N SER A 124 10.66 -5.19 7.76
CA SER A 124 10.17 -6.10 6.70
C SER A 124 9.81 -5.39 5.39
N LEU A 125 9.89 -6.12 4.26
CA LEU A 125 9.39 -5.67 2.94
C LEU A 125 7.94 -6.07 2.67
N GLU A 126 7.40 -7.04 3.40
CA GLU A 126 6.14 -7.69 3.04
C GLU A 126 4.94 -7.01 3.71
N ASN A 127 4.07 -6.41 2.89
CA ASN A 127 2.62 -6.68 2.95
C ASN A 127 1.97 -6.21 1.64
N ARG A 128 1.51 -7.15 0.80
CA ARG A 128 0.60 -6.89 -0.31
C ARG A 128 -0.82 -7.15 0.21
N PRO A 129 -1.83 -6.34 -0.11
CA PRO A 129 -3.20 -6.83 0.00
C PRO A 129 -3.28 -8.11 -0.86
N ALA A 130 -3.64 -9.22 -0.23
CA ALA A 130 -3.86 -10.48 -0.93
C ALA A 130 -4.87 -10.21 -2.04
N ASP A 131 -4.51 -10.59 -3.27
CA ASP A 131 -5.34 -10.55 -4.45
C ASP A 131 -6.73 -11.14 -4.15
N CYS A 132 -7.69 -10.28 -3.81
CA CYS A 132 -9.09 -10.62 -3.93
C CYS A 132 -9.40 -10.57 -5.43
N CYS A 133 -9.27 -11.75 -6.07
CA CYS A 133 -9.56 -12.07 -7.47
C CYS A 133 -8.36 -12.08 -8.42
N THR A 134 -7.50 -13.09 -8.31
CA THR A 134 -6.86 -13.68 -9.49
C THR A 134 -7.53 -15.01 -9.81
N GLU A 135 -7.95 -15.17 -11.07
CA GLU A 135 -8.65 -16.31 -11.64
C GLU A 135 -7.85 -17.63 -11.50
N ALA A 136 -7.99 -18.32 -10.36
CA ALA A 136 -7.81 -19.76 -10.21
C ALA A 136 -8.28 -20.19 -8.82
N GLY A 137 -9.55 -20.61 -8.70
CA GLY A 137 -10.02 -21.43 -7.58
C GLY A 137 -10.74 -20.67 -6.46
N CYS A 138 -11.96 -20.21 -6.72
CA CYS A 138 -12.92 -19.96 -5.65
C CYS A 138 -13.35 -21.29 -5.03
N THR A 139 -12.72 -21.72 -3.94
CA THR A 139 -13.39 -22.60 -2.97
C THR A 139 -14.13 -21.73 -1.96
N SER A 140 -15.38 -22.09 -1.68
CA SER A 140 -16.38 -21.28 -1.00
C SER A 140 -16.14 -21.08 0.52
N GLU A 141 -14.90 -21.01 0.97
CA GLU A 141 -14.56 -20.83 2.40
C GLU A 141 -14.16 -19.39 2.75
N CYS A 142 -14.04 -18.48 1.78
CA CYS A 142 -13.82 -17.05 2.02
C CYS A 142 -15.09 -16.19 2.07
N CYS A 143 -16.27 -16.76 1.81
CA CYS A 143 -17.56 -16.12 2.04
C CYS A 143 -18.26 -16.85 3.19
N GLY A 144 -18.05 -16.39 4.42
CA GLY A 144 -18.77 -16.89 5.58
C GLY A 144 -20.28 -16.71 5.37
N THR A 145 -20.98 -17.79 5.03
CA THR A 145 -22.42 -17.87 5.28
C THR A 145 -22.59 -18.15 6.76
N ALA A 146 -23.04 -17.15 7.51
CA ALA A 146 -23.65 -17.34 8.80
C ALA A 146 -24.91 -18.21 8.60
N ALA A 147 -24.74 -19.53 8.69
CA ALA A 147 -25.82 -20.48 8.75
C ALA A 147 -26.05 -20.85 10.21
N ASP A 148 -26.94 -20.06 10.82
CA ASP A 148 -27.93 -20.42 11.83
C ASP A 148 -27.76 -21.82 12.47
N ALA A 149 -27.15 -21.86 13.67
CA ALA A 149 -27.15 -23.03 14.52
C ALA A 149 -28.47 -23.06 15.32
N GLY A 150 -29.54 -23.48 14.64
CA GLY A 150 -30.82 -23.82 15.27
C GLY A 150 -30.69 -25.06 16.16
N GLU A 151 -30.86 -24.84 17.45
CA GLU A 151 -30.95 -25.82 18.54
C GLU A 151 -31.97 -26.94 18.24
N ARG A 152 -31.51 -28.20 18.14
CA ARG A 152 -32.39 -29.38 18.12
C ARG A 152 -32.72 -29.80 19.55
N ALA A 153 -33.88 -29.37 20.04
CA ALA A 153 -34.55 -29.98 21.17
C ALA A 153 -35.14 -31.35 20.77
N THR A 154 -34.72 -32.41 21.46
CA THR A 154 -35.32 -33.75 21.37
C THR A 154 -36.60 -33.79 22.22
N VAL A 155 -37.75 -34.10 21.61
CA VAL A 155 -38.98 -34.49 22.30
C VAL A 155 -39.18 -36.00 22.12
N GLY A 156 -39.33 -36.71 23.24
CA GLY A 156 -39.72 -38.12 23.27
C GLY A 156 -41.21 -38.32 23.04
N THR A 157 -41.55 -39.51 22.56
CA THR A 157 -42.80 -40.21 22.86
C THR A 157 -42.50 -41.70 22.87
#